data_AF-A0A4R2I7J4-F1
#
_entry.id   AF-A0A4R2I7J4-F1
#
_cell.length_a   1.000
_cell.length_b   1.000
_cell.length_c   1.000
_cell.angle_alpha   90.00
_cell.angle_beta   90.00
_cell.angle_gamma   90.00
#
_symmetry.space_group_name_H-M   'P 1'
#
loop_
_entity.id
_entity.type
_entity.pdbx_description
1 polymer ?
#
loop_
_entity_poly.entity_id
_entity_poly.type
_entity_poly.pdbx_seq_one_letter_code
_entity_poly.pdbx_strand_id
1 'polypeptide(L)'
;MTSRDRKDLPHAHEHAVPPAAETEREREARKAHESHALDEALQETFPTSDPVSPFVPAVRSSSEPAPDHSHRCAHPACTCSVSAPDLWCSDACRDQQQGYGTAHATCGCGHATCRHSGHAVSSE
;
A
#
# COMPACT_ATOMS: atom_id res chain seq x y z
N MET A 1 -2.45 -27.44 -25.50
CA MET A 1 -1.32 -26.51 -25.75
C MET A 1 -0.48 -26.49 -24.49
N THR A 2 0.76 -26.99 -24.53
CA THR A 2 1.63 -26.90 -23.36
C THR A 2 2.24 -25.50 -23.34
N SER A 3 1.88 -24.72 -22.34
CA SER A 3 2.32 -23.33 -22.16
C SER A 3 3.72 -23.33 -21.54
N ARG A 4 4.74 -23.62 -22.35
CA ARG A 4 6.15 -23.49 -21.96
C ARG A 4 6.68 -22.18 -22.54
N ASP A 5 7.21 -21.31 -21.69
CA ASP A 5 7.73 -20.00 -22.10
C ASP A 5 9.01 -20.17 -22.93
N ARG A 6 9.27 -19.23 -23.85
CA ARG A 6 10.46 -19.27 -24.72
C ARG A 6 11.78 -19.18 -23.93
N LYS A 7 11.74 -18.79 -22.65
CA LYS A 7 12.89 -18.72 -21.74
C LYS A 7 13.04 -19.93 -20.81
N ASP A 8 12.11 -20.88 -20.84
CA ASP A 8 12.23 -22.09 -20.04
C ASP A 8 13.32 -22.98 -20.64
N LEU A 9 14.52 -22.91 -20.06
CA LEU A 9 15.55 -23.91 -20.32
C LEU A 9 15.06 -25.26 -19.78
N PRO A 10 15.36 -26.38 -20.47
CA PRO A 10 15.02 -27.69 -19.95
C PRO A 10 15.68 -27.86 -18.58
N HIS A 11 14.87 -28.02 -17.54
CA HIS A 11 15.35 -28.30 -16.20
C HIS A 11 15.94 -29.71 -16.22
N ALA A 12 17.22 -29.86 -15.90
CA ALA A 12 17.92 -31.15 -15.91
C ALA A 12 17.20 -32.30 -15.15
N HIS A 13 16.24 -31.98 -14.29
CA HIS A 13 15.38 -32.94 -13.61
C HIS A 13 14.36 -33.67 -14.52
N GLU A 14 14.06 -33.17 -15.72
CA GLU A 14 12.98 -33.73 -16.56
C GLU A 14 13.37 -35.04 -17.27
N HIS A 15 14.65 -35.41 -17.21
CA HIS A 15 15.19 -36.70 -17.67
C HIS A 15 15.91 -37.47 -16.55
N ALA A 16 15.82 -37.01 -15.31
CA ALA A 16 16.42 -37.71 -14.19
C ALA A 16 15.57 -38.94 -13.86
N VAL A 17 16.20 -40.12 -13.87
CA VAL A 17 15.68 -41.33 -13.22
C VAL A 17 15.17 -40.93 -11.84
N PRO A 18 13.95 -41.32 -11.41
CA PRO A 18 13.45 -40.98 -10.09
C PRO A 18 14.52 -41.41 -9.08
N PRO A 19 14.99 -40.51 -8.20
CA PRO A 19 15.99 -40.87 -7.22
C PRO A 19 15.47 -42.08 -6.45
N ALA A 20 16.34 -43.06 -6.23
CA ALA A 20 16.01 -44.21 -5.40
C ALA A 20 15.41 -43.72 -4.07
N ALA A 21 14.49 -44.50 -3.50
CA ALA A 21 13.86 -44.15 -2.24
C ALA A 21 14.93 -43.82 -1.20
N GLU A 22 14.94 -42.56 -0.78
CA GLU A 22 15.91 -42.00 0.15
C GLU A 22 15.92 -42.80 1.46
N THR A 23 17.11 -43.12 1.95
CA THR A 23 17.27 -43.76 3.25
C THR A 23 17.07 -42.76 4.39
N GLU A 24 16.70 -43.22 5.59
CA GLU A 24 16.49 -42.33 6.74
C GLU A 24 17.74 -41.47 7.05
N ARG A 25 18.94 -42.07 6.92
CA ARG A 25 20.21 -41.38 7.12
C ARG A 25 20.44 -40.25 6.11
N GLU A 26 20.05 -40.46 4.85
CA GLU A 26 20.15 -39.43 3.81
C GLU A 26 19.16 -38.29 4.07
N ARG A 27 17.96 -38.62 4.57
CA ARG A 27 16.96 -37.65 4.99
C ARG A 27 17.45 -36.79 6.16
N GLU A 28 18.04 -37.42 7.17
CA GLU A 28 18.66 -36.73 8.30
C GLU A 28 19.80 -35.81 7.85
N ALA A 29 20.66 -36.30 6.97
CA ALA A 29 21.79 -35.53 6.43
C ALA A 29 21.32 -34.31 5.62
N ARG A 30 20.30 -34.47 4.76
CA ARG A 30 19.70 -33.37 4.01
C ARG A 30 19.09 -32.34 4.95
N LYS A 31 18.31 -32.78 5.95
CA LYS A 31 17.71 -31.86 6.93
C LYS A 31 18.77 -31.09 7.72
N ALA A 32 19.86 -31.73 8.11
CA ALA A 32 20.96 -31.08 8.81
C ALA A 32 21.63 -30.01 7.93
N HIS A 33 21.85 -30.33 6.65
CA HIS A 33 22.39 -29.37 5.68
C HIS A 33 21.43 -28.19 5.44
N GLU A 34 20.14 -28.46 5.25
CA GLU A 34 19.12 -27.43 5.09
C GLU A 34 19.04 -26.52 6.33
N SER A 35 19.11 -27.10 7.53
CA SER A 35 19.14 -26.33 8.78
C SER A 35 20.36 -25.41 8.85
N HIS A 36 21.55 -25.92 8.52
CA HIS A 36 22.78 -25.11 8.53
C HIS A 36 22.71 -23.97 7.51
N ALA A 37 22.27 -24.27 6.28
CA ALA A 37 22.14 -23.27 5.23
C ALA A 37 21.11 -22.19 5.59
N LEU A 38 20.02 -22.55 6.26
CA LEU A 38 19.03 -21.60 6.75
C LEU A 38 19.61 -20.68 7.82
N ASP A 39 20.31 -21.25 8.81
CA ASP A 39 20.92 -20.47 9.88
C ASP A 39 21.98 -19.49 9.35
N GLU A 40 22.80 -19.93 8.39
CA GLU A 40 23.77 -19.09 7.69
C GLU A 40 23.07 -17.96 6.92
N ALA A 41 22.02 -18.27 6.14
CA ALA A 41 21.26 -17.28 5.40
C ALA A 41 20.60 -16.24 6.33
N LEU A 42 20.09 -16.64 7.49
CA LEU A 42 19.52 -15.71 8.47
C LEU A 42 20.60 -14.77 9.01
N GLN A 43 21.79 -15.28 9.33
CA GLN A 43 22.92 -14.45 9.80
C GLN A 43 23.36 -13.42 8.76
N GLU A 44 23.28 -13.75 7.46
CA GLU A 44 23.62 -12.84 6.37
C GLU A 44 22.50 -11.87 6.00
N THR A 45 21.23 -12.26 6.17
CA THR A 45 20.05 -11.47 5.74
C THR A 45 19.48 -10.57 6.81
N PHE A 46 19.90 -10.73 8.07
CA PHE A 46 19.66 -9.72 9.09
C PHE A 46 20.85 -8.77 9.13
N PRO A 47 20.79 -7.61 8.43
CA PRO A 47 21.73 -6.55 8.71
C PRO A 47 21.60 -6.28 10.21
N THR A 48 22.72 -6.41 10.93
CA THR A 48 22.86 -6.16 12.37
C THR A 48 21.87 -5.09 12.79
N SER A 49 20.72 -5.53 13.33
CA SER A 49 19.67 -4.70 13.93
C SER A 49 19.52 -3.32 13.26
N ASP A 50 18.58 -3.18 12.32
CA ASP A 50 18.06 -1.88 11.84
C ASP A 50 18.22 -0.85 12.96
N PRO A 51 19.06 0.19 12.78
CA PRO A 51 19.52 1.04 13.87
C PRO A 51 18.33 1.43 14.71
N VAL A 52 18.44 1.27 16.04
CA VAL A 52 17.41 1.68 16.99
C VAL A 52 16.87 3.02 16.50
N SER A 53 15.59 3.00 16.10
CA SER A 53 14.96 4.15 15.47
C SER A 53 15.32 5.37 16.29
N PRO A 54 16.05 6.36 15.72
CA PRO A 54 16.51 7.49 16.48
C PRO A 54 15.29 8.07 17.16
N PHE A 55 15.31 8.08 18.49
CA PHE A 55 14.17 8.48 19.30
C PHE A 55 13.82 9.91 18.90
N VAL A 56 12.84 10.08 18.00
CA VAL A 56 12.31 11.39 17.65
C VAL A 56 11.47 11.77 18.86
N PRO A 57 11.91 12.73 19.69
CA PRO A 57 11.05 13.21 20.75
C PRO A 57 9.79 13.71 20.03
N ALA A 58 8.62 13.25 20.47
CA ALA A 58 7.39 13.93 20.13
C ALA A 58 7.52 15.32 20.75
N VAL A 59 8.08 16.25 20.00
CA VAL A 59 8.11 17.65 20.35
C VAL A 59 6.63 17.99 20.47
N ARG A 60 6.15 18.01 21.71
CA ARG A 60 4.93 18.73 22.03
C ARG A 60 5.28 20.15 21.65
N SER A 61 4.83 20.57 20.47
CA SER A 61 4.88 21.96 20.04
C SER A 61 4.28 22.78 21.16
N SER A 62 5.16 23.31 22.00
CA SER A 62 4.81 23.96 23.26
C SER A 62 4.42 25.40 23.00
N SER A 63 3.65 25.65 21.94
CA SER A 63 3.19 26.99 21.58
C SER A 63 2.00 27.05 20.61
N GLU A 64 1.10 26.06 20.51
CA GLU A 64 -0.07 26.21 19.62
C GLU A 64 -1.37 25.67 20.23
N PRO A 65 -2.48 26.43 20.18
CA PRO A 65 -3.79 25.92 20.58
C PRO A 65 -4.12 24.71 19.70
N ALA A 66 -4.77 23.69 20.28
CA ALA A 66 -5.14 22.43 19.64
C ALA A 66 -5.45 22.63 18.14
N PRO A 67 -4.72 21.97 17.23
CA PRO A 67 -4.90 22.26 15.84
C PRO A 67 -6.24 21.68 15.41
N ASP A 68 -7.20 22.56 15.26
CA ASP A 68 -8.29 22.39 14.31
C ASP A 68 -7.65 22.30 12.92
N HIS A 69 -7.11 21.12 12.59
CA HIS A 69 -6.56 20.81 11.27
C HIS A 69 -7.70 20.64 10.26
N SER A 70 -8.62 21.60 10.24
CA SER A 70 -9.63 21.74 9.20
C SER A 70 -8.93 22.26 7.94
N HIS A 71 -8.27 21.35 7.23
CA HIS A 71 -7.70 21.63 5.92
C HIS A 71 -8.84 21.81 4.91
N ARG A 72 -8.67 22.65 3.90
CA ARG A 72 -9.69 22.79 2.84
C ARG A 72 -9.58 21.63 1.86
N CYS A 73 -10.73 21.15 1.38
CA CYS A 73 -10.80 20.17 0.30
C CYS A 73 -9.93 20.62 -0.90
N ALA A 74 -9.21 19.68 -1.52
CA ALA A 74 -8.33 19.94 -2.66
C ALA A 74 -9.04 20.52 -3.91
N HIS A 75 -10.37 20.43 -3.97
CA HIS A 75 -11.15 21.01 -5.06
C HIS A 75 -11.24 22.54 -4.93
N PRO A 76 -10.82 23.33 -5.94
CA PRO A 76 -10.67 24.78 -5.81
C PRO A 76 -11.99 25.53 -5.57
N ALA A 77 -13.12 24.99 -6.06
CA ALA A 77 -14.45 25.57 -5.81
C ALA A 77 -15.16 24.97 -4.58
N CYS A 78 -14.50 24.07 -3.84
CA CYS A 78 -15.05 23.47 -2.61
C CYS A 78 -14.59 24.25 -1.37
N THR A 79 -15.49 24.33 -0.38
CA THR A 79 -15.23 25.02 0.91
C THR A 79 -15.29 24.06 2.10
N CYS A 80 -15.44 22.76 1.85
CA CYS A 80 -15.48 21.75 2.91
C CYS A 80 -14.12 21.60 3.60
N SER A 81 -14.17 21.28 4.89
CA SER A 81 -13.00 20.88 5.67
C SER A 81 -12.73 19.38 5.56
N VAL A 82 -11.45 19.01 5.59
CA VAL A 82 -10.93 17.64 5.54
C VAL A 82 -9.83 17.46 6.58
N SER A 83 -9.59 16.21 6.97
CA SER A 83 -8.67 15.84 8.06
C SER A 83 -7.18 15.89 7.68
N ALA A 84 -6.86 16.01 6.39
CA ALA A 84 -5.48 16.03 5.89
C ALA A 84 -5.35 16.97 4.68
N PRO A 85 -4.17 17.57 4.46
CA PRO A 85 -3.89 18.31 3.22
C PRO A 85 -4.02 17.40 2.00
N ASP A 86 -4.42 17.97 0.86
CA ASP A 86 -4.62 17.28 -0.44
C ASP A 86 -5.71 16.20 -0.47
N LEU A 87 -6.52 16.09 0.60
CA LEU A 87 -7.65 15.17 0.64
C LEU A 87 -8.90 15.76 -0.02
N TRP A 88 -9.69 14.88 -0.64
CA TRP A 88 -10.99 15.20 -1.22
C TRP A 88 -12.09 14.91 -0.21
N CYS A 89 -13.04 15.84 -0.01
CA CYS A 89 -14.18 15.61 0.89
C CYS A 89 -15.18 14.57 0.36
N SER A 90 -15.24 14.35 -0.95
CA SER A 90 -16.12 13.39 -1.62
C SER A 90 -15.55 13.00 -2.98
N ASP A 91 -16.01 11.88 -3.54
CA ASP A 91 -15.63 11.43 -4.88
C ASP A 91 -16.07 12.42 -5.96
N ALA A 92 -17.22 13.11 -5.78
CA ALA A 92 -17.66 14.16 -6.71
C ALA A 92 -16.63 15.29 -6.88
N CYS A 93 -15.97 15.70 -5.80
CA CYS A 93 -14.90 16.71 -5.87
C CYS A 93 -13.65 16.17 -6.58
N ARG A 94 -13.32 14.89 -6.35
CA ARG A 94 -12.17 14.21 -6.96
C ARG A 94 -12.37 14.07 -8.47
N ASP A 95 -13.55 13.62 -8.89
CA ASP A 95 -13.88 13.36 -10.28
C ASP A 95 -14.00 14.66 -11.08
N GLN A 96 -14.50 15.74 -10.46
CA GLN A 96 -14.58 17.05 -11.10
C GLN A 96 -13.19 17.66 -11.33
N GLN A 97 -12.22 17.44 -10.43
CA GLN A 97 -10.83 17.84 -10.69
C GLN A 97 -10.19 17.00 -11.81
N GLN A 98 -10.49 15.70 -11.85
CA GLN A 98 -9.92 14.79 -12.84
C GLN A 98 -10.61 14.85 -14.21
N GLY A 99 -11.65 15.67 -14.37
CA GLY A 99 -12.38 15.85 -15.63
C GLY A 99 -13.36 14.72 -15.96
N TYR A 100 -13.61 13.80 -15.03
CA TYR A 100 -14.62 12.75 -15.16
C TYR A 100 -16.03 13.23 -14.78
N GLY A 101 -16.12 14.32 -14.01
CA GLY A 101 -17.38 14.95 -13.65
C GLY A 101 -17.89 15.93 -14.70
N THR A 102 -19.20 16.10 -14.77
CA THR A 102 -19.84 17.21 -15.48
C THR A 102 -19.33 18.54 -14.92
N ALA A 103 -18.85 19.43 -15.79
CA ALA A 103 -18.34 20.75 -15.42
C ALA A 103 -19.48 21.62 -14.87
N HIS A 104 -19.73 21.51 -13.57
CA HIS A 104 -20.70 22.35 -12.89
C HIS A 104 -19.99 23.58 -12.35
N ALA A 105 -20.60 24.76 -12.53
CA ALA A 105 -20.13 26.01 -11.94
C ALA A 105 -20.14 25.98 -10.39
N THR A 106 -20.76 24.97 -9.81
CA THR A 106 -21.04 24.80 -8.38
C THR A 106 -20.54 23.44 -7.89
N CYS A 107 -20.00 23.41 -6.67
CA CYS A 107 -19.45 22.19 -6.07
C CYS A 107 -20.58 21.20 -5.70
N GLY A 108 -20.60 20.03 -6.34
CA GLY A 108 -21.60 18.96 -6.13
C GLY A 108 -21.28 17.96 -5.02
N CYS A 109 -20.47 18.33 -4.02
CA CYS A 109 -19.98 17.39 -2.99
C CYS A 109 -21.03 16.88 -1.98
N GLY A 110 -22.26 17.38 -2.03
CA GLY A 110 -23.36 16.93 -1.16
C GLY A 110 -23.28 17.36 0.30
N HIS A 111 -22.23 18.08 0.73
CA HIS A 111 -22.11 18.55 2.11
C HIS A 111 -22.99 19.77 2.38
N ALA A 112 -23.75 19.73 3.48
CA ALA A 112 -24.66 20.81 3.89
C ALA A 112 -23.97 22.16 4.11
N THR A 113 -22.68 22.16 4.46
CA THR A 113 -21.88 23.37 4.71
C THR A 113 -21.15 23.87 3.47
N CYS A 114 -21.19 23.14 2.34
CA CYS A 114 -20.53 23.58 1.13
C CYS A 114 -21.32 24.72 0.50
N ARG A 115 -20.75 25.93 0.53
CA ARG A 115 -21.44 27.18 0.15
C ARG A 115 -21.74 27.33 -1.35
N HIS A 116 -21.59 26.26 -2.12
CA HIS A 116 -21.92 26.17 -3.54
C HIS A 116 -22.85 24.99 -3.82
N SER A 117 -23.66 24.56 -2.85
CA SER A 117 -24.65 23.52 -3.03
C SER A 117 -25.69 23.96 -4.08
N GLY A 118 -25.42 23.65 -5.34
CA GLY A 118 -26.47 23.45 -6.33
C GLY A 118 -27.30 22.26 -5.85
N HIS A 119 -28.42 22.55 -5.21
CA HIS A 119 -29.41 21.56 -4.80
C HIS A 119 -29.86 20.77 -6.05
N ALA A 120 -29.28 19.60 -6.29
CA ALA A 120 -29.92 18.58 -7.10
C ALA A 120 -30.89 17.84 -6.17
N VAL A 121 -32.16 18.20 -6.31
CA VAL A 121 -33.31 17.60 -5.65
C VAL A 121 -33.44 16.11 -5.95
N SER A 122 -33.98 15.42 -4.94
CA SER A 122 -34.33 14.02 -4.78
C SER A 122 -34.64 13.19 -6.02
N SER A 123 -34.18 11.93 -5.95
CA SER A 123 -34.78 10.78 -6.59
C SER A 123 -36.27 10.66 -6.26
N GLU A 124 -37.10 10.53 -7.29
CA GLU A 124 -38.34 9.75 -7.31
C GLU A 124 -38.41 8.99 -8.64
#